data_AF-X1BYT0-F1
#
_entry.id   AF-X1BYT0-F1
#
_cell.length_a   1.000
_cell.length_b   1.000
_cell.length_c   1.000
_cell.angle_alpha   90.00
_cell.angle_beta   90.00
_cell.angle_gamma   90.00
#
_symmetry.space_group_name_H-M   'P 1'
#
loop_
_entity.id
_entity.type
_entity.pdbx_description
1 polymer ?
#
loop_
_entity_poly.entity_id
_entity_poly.type
_entity_poly.pdbx_seq_one_letter_code
_entity_poly.pdbx_strand_id
1 'polypeptide(L)'
;MSQLFLLSALSQHSTDDFAILENAVSEGSVGIAALIVAGIFILMFIAISFNLLHETAAALLGAVAIFLVTYIGGSFDPALSIITFEEAMEFVDWNVIFLIMGMMIFMAILSETNVFKWLAFRLYRSAKGNTWMIVVWLVILTGITSAFLNNVTAILLIAPLSIQLAVALGLSPFAVVIAEVLASNIV
;
A
#
# COMPACT_ATOMS: atom_id res chain seq x y z
N MET A 1 17.35 7.14 60.31
CA MET A 1 16.91 5.83 59.78
C MET A 1 16.02 5.95 58.54
N SER A 2 15.25 7.03 58.34
CA SER A 2 14.40 7.23 57.14
C SER A 2 15.14 7.64 55.86
N GLN A 3 16.26 8.37 55.96
CA GLN A 3 17.07 8.82 54.80
C GLN A 3 17.78 7.66 54.07
N LEU A 4 18.20 6.62 54.80
CA LEU A 4 18.81 5.42 54.20
C LEU A 4 17.81 4.61 53.37
N PHE A 5 16.53 4.64 53.77
CA PHE A 5 15.45 3.92 53.11
C PHE A 5 15.02 4.61 51.81
N LEU A 6 15.10 5.95 51.76
CA LEU A 6 14.89 6.71 50.52
C LEU A 6 16.03 6.51 49.51
N LEU A 7 17.28 6.43 49.98
CA LEU A 7 18.43 6.13 49.12
C LEU A 7 18.40 4.71 48.57
N SER A 8 17.94 3.71 49.35
CA SER A 8 17.76 2.35 48.84
C SER A 8 16.61 2.26 47.84
N ALA A 9 15.51 3.00 48.06
CA ALA A 9 14.37 3.04 47.13
C ALA A 9 14.71 3.75 45.80
N LEU A 10 15.48 4.84 45.84
CA LEU A 10 15.96 5.52 44.64
C LEU A 10 17.03 4.71 43.89
N SER A 11 17.90 4.00 44.62
CA SER A 11 18.85 3.07 44.02
C SER A 11 18.12 1.91 43.34
N GLN A 12 17.10 1.34 43.96
CA GLN A 12 16.35 0.21 43.41
C GLN A 12 15.53 0.61 42.18
N HIS A 13 14.92 1.80 42.22
CA HIS A 13 14.23 2.34 41.06
C HIS A 13 15.17 2.62 39.87
N SER A 14 16.42 3.04 40.12
CA SER A 14 17.41 3.16 39.04
C SER A 14 17.93 1.80 38.56
N THR A 15 18.06 0.79 39.43
CA THR A 15 18.46 -0.56 39.00
C THR A 15 17.36 -1.22 38.14
N ASP A 16 16.09 -0.97 38.46
CA ASP A 16 14.97 -1.46 37.68
C ASP A 16 14.90 -0.77 36.31
N ASP A 17 15.14 0.55 36.25
CA ASP A 17 15.23 1.30 34.99
C ASP A 17 16.45 0.85 34.15
N PHE A 18 17.60 0.57 34.79
CA PHE A 18 18.75 -0.04 34.11
C PHE A 18 18.47 -1.47 33.63
N ALA A 19 17.69 -2.28 34.36
CA ALA A 19 17.32 -3.64 33.94
C ALA A 19 16.31 -3.66 32.77
N ILE A 20 15.41 -2.67 32.70
CA ILE A 20 14.52 -2.48 31.54
C ILE A 20 15.34 -2.07 30.31
N LEU A 21 16.34 -1.19 30.49
CA LEU A 21 17.21 -0.73 29.42
C LEU A 21 18.24 -1.80 29.00
N GLU A 22 18.71 -2.66 29.91
CA GLU A 22 19.58 -3.80 29.60
C GLU A 22 18.83 -4.91 28.84
N ASN A 23 17.55 -5.14 29.16
CA ASN A 23 16.68 -6.01 28.36
C ASN A 23 16.40 -5.40 26.98
N ALA A 24 16.20 -4.07 26.88
CA ALA A 24 16.05 -3.37 25.61
C ALA A 24 17.36 -3.29 24.78
N VAL A 25 18.53 -3.38 25.42
CA VAL A 25 19.84 -3.44 24.72
C VAL A 25 20.26 -4.88 24.42
N SER A 26 19.72 -5.88 25.13
CA SER A 26 19.75 -7.30 24.72
C SER A 26 18.79 -7.60 23.55
N GLU A 27 18.11 -6.58 23.00
CA GLU A 27 17.47 -6.60 21.67
C GLU A 27 18.47 -6.22 20.55
N GLY A 28 19.77 -6.04 20.87
CA GLY A 28 20.87 -5.80 19.93
C GLY A 28 21.46 -7.06 19.29
N SER A 29 20.93 -8.24 19.58
CA SER A 29 21.13 -9.45 18.79
C SER A 29 19.93 -9.55 17.87
N VAL A 30 20.12 -9.44 16.55
CA VAL A 30 19.04 -9.74 15.59
C VAL A 30 18.52 -11.14 15.91
N GLY A 31 17.38 -11.21 16.59
CA GLY A 31 16.81 -12.47 17.04
C GLY A 31 16.62 -13.37 15.82
N ILE A 32 16.81 -14.68 16.00
CA ILE A 32 16.64 -15.66 14.92
C ILE A 32 15.25 -15.48 14.27
N ALA A 33 14.24 -15.15 15.08
CA ALA A 33 12.90 -14.77 14.63
C ALA A 33 12.90 -13.59 13.63
N ALA A 34 13.63 -12.50 13.92
CA ALA A 34 13.70 -11.34 13.04
C ALA A 34 14.39 -11.65 11.70
N LEU A 35 15.43 -12.48 11.70
CA LEU A 35 16.06 -12.96 10.46
C LEU A 35 15.11 -13.82 9.63
N ILE A 36 14.32 -14.69 10.27
CA ILE A 36 13.32 -15.53 9.60
C ILE A 36 12.24 -14.65 8.96
N VAL A 37 11.68 -13.68 9.70
CA VAL A 37 10.66 -12.75 9.19
C VAL A 37 11.20 -11.94 8.02
N ALA A 38 12.40 -11.39 8.14
CA ALA A 38 13.05 -10.66 7.05
C ALA A 38 13.27 -11.55 5.82
N GLY A 39 13.68 -12.81 6.02
CA GLY A 39 13.83 -13.79 4.95
C GLY A 39 12.51 -14.08 4.22
N ILE A 40 11.43 -14.32 4.98
CA ILE A 40 10.08 -14.55 4.42
C ILE A 40 9.61 -13.31 3.64
N PHE A 41 9.81 -12.12 4.20
CA PHE A 41 9.45 -10.86 3.54
C PHE A 41 10.21 -10.66 2.23
N ILE A 42 11.53 -10.87 2.21
CA ILE A 42 12.35 -10.75 1.00
C ILE A 42 11.93 -11.78 -0.05
N LEU A 43 11.68 -13.04 0.34
CA LEU A 43 11.23 -14.08 -0.58
C LEU A 43 9.88 -13.73 -1.20
N MET A 44 8.92 -13.28 -0.40
CA MET A 44 7.62 -12.82 -0.87
C MET A 44 7.78 -11.62 -1.82
N PHE A 45 8.62 -10.65 -1.45
CA PHE A 45 8.87 -9.46 -2.28
C PHE A 45 9.48 -9.81 -3.63
N ILE A 46 10.44 -10.75 -3.67
CA ILE A 46 11.03 -11.27 -4.92
C ILE A 46 9.96 -12.02 -5.73
N ALA A 47 9.17 -12.88 -5.10
CA ALA A 47 8.12 -13.62 -5.78
C ALA A 47 7.10 -12.70 -6.48
N ILE A 48 6.71 -11.60 -5.80
CA ILE A 48 5.83 -10.58 -6.36
C ILE A 48 6.54 -9.78 -7.47
N SER A 49 7.75 -9.30 -7.22
CA SER A 49 8.47 -8.41 -8.14
C SER A 49 8.80 -9.09 -9.49
N PHE A 50 9.12 -10.38 -9.47
CA PHE A 50 9.37 -11.17 -10.69
C PHE A 50 8.11 -11.81 -11.25
N ASN A 51 6.93 -11.48 -10.69
CA ASN A 51 5.64 -11.99 -11.12
C ASN A 51 5.57 -13.53 -11.14
N LEU A 52 6.28 -14.18 -10.20
CA LEU A 52 6.34 -15.63 -10.06
C LEU A 52 5.05 -16.18 -9.44
N LEU A 53 4.41 -15.38 -8.59
CA LEU A 53 3.15 -15.66 -7.93
C LEU A 53 2.26 -14.40 -7.97
N HIS A 54 0.95 -14.60 -8.00
CA HIS A 54 0.00 -13.50 -7.78
C HIS A 54 0.21 -12.88 -6.40
N GLU A 55 0.01 -11.56 -6.29
CA GLU A 55 0.27 -10.76 -5.10
C GLU A 55 -0.50 -11.29 -3.88
N THR A 56 -1.76 -11.69 -4.10
CA THR A 56 -2.62 -12.28 -3.07
C THR A 56 -2.12 -13.64 -2.59
N ALA A 57 -1.67 -14.49 -3.51
CA ALA A 57 -1.15 -15.82 -3.19
C ALA A 57 0.18 -15.71 -2.43
N ALA A 58 1.08 -14.83 -2.87
CA ALA A 58 2.36 -14.58 -2.20
C ALA A 58 2.15 -14.04 -0.77
N ALA A 59 1.24 -13.09 -0.59
CA ALA A 59 0.89 -12.55 0.72
C ALA A 59 0.32 -13.61 1.67
N LEU A 60 -0.62 -14.44 1.19
CA LEU A 60 -1.22 -15.52 1.99
C LEU A 60 -0.18 -16.59 2.37
N LEU A 61 0.70 -16.98 1.44
CA LEU A 61 1.78 -17.92 1.73
C LEU A 61 2.76 -17.36 2.77
N GLY A 62 3.09 -16.07 2.68
CA GLY A 62 3.91 -15.38 3.68
C GLY A 62 3.27 -15.41 5.07
N ALA A 63 1.97 -15.11 5.16
CA ALA A 63 1.22 -15.17 6.42
C ALA A 63 1.19 -16.59 7.00
N VAL A 64 0.91 -17.60 6.18
CA VAL A 64 0.95 -19.02 6.59
C VAL A 64 2.35 -19.41 7.08
N ALA A 65 3.41 -18.99 6.38
CA ALA A 65 4.77 -19.28 6.79
C ALA A 65 5.11 -18.68 8.16
N ILE A 66 4.72 -17.41 8.40
CA ILE A 66 4.90 -16.76 9.71
C ILE A 66 4.15 -17.51 10.80
N PHE A 67 2.87 -17.86 10.58
CA PHE A 67 2.10 -18.61 11.59
C PHE A 67 2.68 -20.00 11.85
N LEU A 68 3.17 -20.71 10.82
CA LEU A 68 3.84 -21.98 11.01
C LEU A 68 5.10 -21.83 11.88
N VAL A 69 5.89 -20.78 11.66
CA VAL A 69 7.06 -20.48 12.50
C VAL A 69 6.63 -20.14 13.93
N THR A 70 5.59 -19.33 14.14
CA THR A 70 5.09 -19.01 15.48
C THR A 70 4.62 -20.27 16.21
N TYR A 71 3.72 -21.07 15.63
CA TYR A 71 3.12 -22.21 16.33
C TYR A 71 4.07 -23.40 16.50
N ILE A 72 4.88 -23.70 15.48
CA ILE A 72 5.83 -24.81 15.54
C ILE A 72 7.10 -24.37 16.26
N GLY A 73 7.73 -23.26 15.83
CA GLY A 73 8.95 -22.74 16.42
C GLY A 73 8.77 -22.27 17.86
N GLY A 74 7.67 -21.57 18.15
CA GLY A 74 7.31 -21.13 19.51
C GLY A 74 7.08 -22.27 20.50
N SER A 75 6.78 -23.49 20.03
CA SER A 75 6.67 -24.67 20.90
C SER A 75 8.02 -25.23 21.36
N PHE A 76 9.11 -24.92 20.64
CA PHE A 76 10.48 -25.33 21.01
C PHE A 76 11.22 -24.24 21.78
N ASP A 77 11.09 -22.99 21.35
CA ASP A 77 11.73 -21.83 21.95
C ASP A 77 10.75 -20.65 21.97
N PRO A 78 10.40 -20.10 23.14
CA PRO A 78 9.58 -18.89 23.25
C PRO A 78 10.14 -17.71 22.44
N ALA A 79 11.45 -17.65 22.20
CA ALA A 79 12.08 -16.63 21.39
C ALA A 79 11.75 -16.70 19.89
N LEU A 80 11.14 -17.81 19.42
CA LEU A 80 10.67 -18.00 18.04
C LEU A 80 9.16 -17.71 17.87
N SER A 81 8.45 -17.37 18.96
CA SER A 81 7.07 -16.91 18.87
C SER A 81 7.03 -15.48 18.33
N ILE A 82 6.74 -15.33 17.03
CA ILE A 82 6.75 -14.02 16.35
C ILE A 82 5.47 -13.23 16.65
N ILE A 83 4.32 -13.80 16.25
CA ILE A 83 3.02 -13.15 16.36
C ILE A 83 1.91 -14.19 16.38
N THR A 84 0.96 -14.04 17.29
CA THR A 84 -0.25 -14.87 17.39
C THR A 84 -1.34 -14.43 16.40
N PHE A 85 -2.36 -15.26 16.18
CA PHE A 85 -3.45 -14.90 15.26
C PHE A 85 -4.24 -13.69 15.77
N GLU A 86 -4.49 -13.64 17.07
CA GLU A 86 -5.21 -12.54 17.73
C GLU A 86 -4.46 -11.21 17.55
N GLU A 87 -3.15 -11.20 17.84
CA GLU A 87 -2.30 -10.02 17.62
C GLU A 87 -2.25 -9.63 16.13
N ALA A 88 -2.12 -10.60 15.22
CA ALA A 88 -2.10 -10.34 13.79
C ALA A 88 -3.40 -9.67 13.30
N MET A 89 -4.54 -10.04 13.88
CA MET A 89 -5.83 -9.41 13.56
C MET A 89 -5.95 -7.98 14.08
N GLU A 90 -5.22 -7.60 15.14
CA GLU A 90 -5.17 -6.22 15.64
C GLU A 90 -4.39 -5.29 14.70
N PHE A 91 -3.41 -5.81 13.95
CA PHE A 91 -2.70 -5.05 12.91
C PHE A 91 -3.52 -4.81 11.65
N VAL A 92 -4.68 -5.47 11.50
CA VAL A 92 -5.56 -5.27 10.34
C VAL A 92 -6.45 -4.05 10.55
N ASP A 93 -6.17 -2.97 9.82
CA ASP A 93 -7.04 -1.79 9.80
C ASP A 93 -8.25 -1.99 8.88
N TRP A 94 -9.39 -2.33 9.50
CA TRP A 94 -10.66 -2.49 8.80
C TRP A 94 -11.14 -1.21 8.12
N ASN A 95 -10.85 -0.02 8.67
CA ASN A 95 -11.26 1.23 8.05
C ASN A 95 -10.58 1.41 6.70
N VAL A 96 -9.29 1.09 6.60
CA VAL A 96 -8.55 1.14 5.34
C VAL A 96 -9.10 0.14 4.32
N ILE A 97 -9.40 -1.10 4.74
CA ILE A 97 -9.99 -2.13 3.87
C ILE A 97 -11.34 -1.66 3.32
N PHE A 98 -12.23 -1.18 4.19
CA PHE A 98 -13.56 -0.70 3.77
C PHE A 98 -13.47 0.57 2.93
N LEU A 99 -12.50 1.46 3.19
CA LEU A 99 -12.26 2.64 2.39
C LEU A 99 -11.85 2.26 0.96
N ILE A 100 -10.83 1.39 0.81
CA ILE A 100 -10.36 0.94 -0.51
C ILE A 100 -11.47 0.16 -1.24
N MET A 101 -12.17 -0.72 -0.53
CA MET A 101 -13.31 -1.47 -1.09
C MET A 101 -14.42 -0.53 -1.56
N GLY A 102 -14.79 0.47 -0.76
CA GLY A 102 -15.82 1.45 -1.09
C GLY A 102 -15.43 2.28 -2.33
N MET A 103 -14.18 2.72 -2.42
CA MET A 103 -13.66 3.41 -3.60
C MET A 103 -13.70 2.53 -4.85
N MET A 104 -13.35 1.24 -4.74
CA MET A 104 -13.42 0.30 -5.86
C MET A 104 -14.86 0.03 -6.32
N ILE A 105 -15.81 -0.16 -5.39
CA ILE A 105 -17.23 -0.37 -5.71
C ILE A 105 -17.83 0.87 -6.36
N PHE A 106 -17.63 2.05 -5.75
CA PHE A 106 -18.05 3.32 -6.32
C PHE A 106 -17.54 3.47 -7.75
N MET A 107 -16.29 3.06 -7.98
CA MET A 107 -15.69 3.12 -9.30
C MET A 107 -16.24 2.14 -10.31
N ALA A 108 -16.46 0.89 -9.92
CA ALA A 108 -17.09 -0.09 -10.80
C ALA A 108 -18.42 0.47 -11.33
N ILE A 109 -19.25 1.03 -10.44
CA ILE A 109 -20.53 1.65 -10.81
C ILE A 109 -20.32 2.86 -11.74
N LEU A 110 -19.40 3.77 -11.41
CA LEU A 110 -19.15 4.96 -12.23
C LEU A 110 -18.66 4.60 -13.64
N SER A 111 -17.86 3.55 -13.78
CA SER A 111 -17.36 3.08 -15.07
C SER A 111 -18.48 2.56 -16.00
N GLU A 112 -19.50 1.90 -15.45
CA GLU A 112 -20.65 1.37 -16.21
C GLU A 112 -21.57 2.49 -16.75
N THR A 113 -21.64 3.63 -16.07
CA THR A 113 -22.53 4.74 -16.46
C THR A 113 -22.08 5.50 -17.71
N ASN A 114 -20.93 5.16 -18.31
CA ASN A 114 -20.33 5.87 -19.45
C ASN A 114 -20.08 7.37 -19.21
N VAL A 115 -20.09 7.83 -17.95
CA VAL A 115 -19.87 9.24 -17.59
C VAL A 115 -18.56 9.78 -18.15
N PHE A 116 -17.50 8.98 -18.13
CA PHE A 116 -16.19 9.37 -18.67
C PHE A 116 -16.23 9.62 -20.18
N LYS A 117 -16.94 8.79 -20.95
CA LYS A 117 -17.11 9.01 -22.40
C LYS A 117 -17.85 10.31 -22.68
N TRP A 118 -18.92 10.57 -21.92
CA TRP A 118 -19.68 11.81 -22.02
C TRP A 118 -18.80 13.04 -21.69
N LEU A 119 -18.00 12.93 -20.64
CA LEU A 119 -17.13 14.02 -20.19
C LEU A 119 -16.03 14.32 -21.22
N ALA A 120 -15.38 13.30 -21.79
CA ALA A 120 -14.41 13.50 -22.85
C ALA A 120 -15.02 14.10 -24.13
N PHE A 121 -16.24 13.69 -24.52
CA PHE A 121 -16.94 14.34 -25.64
C PHE A 121 -17.23 15.81 -25.34
N ARG A 122 -17.59 16.14 -24.09
CA ARG A 122 -17.81 17.52 -23.68
C ARG A 122 -16.52 18.33 -23.76
N LEU A 123 -15.40 17.79 -23.31
CA LEU A 123 -14.08 18.43 -23.38
C LEU A 123 -13.63 18.64 -24.83
N TYR A 124 -13.83 17.63 -25.69
CA TYR A 124 -13.58 17.73 -27.12
C TYR A 124 -14.33 18.91 -27.76
N ARG A 125 -15.63 19.04 -27.45
CA ARG A 125 -16.45 20.15 -27.96
C ARG A 125 -15.98 21.50 -27.41
N SER A 126 -15.54 21.56 -26.16
CA SER A 126 -15.00 22.77 -25.54
C SER A 126 -13.65 23.20 -26.13
N ALA A 127 -12.84 22.26 -26.62
CA ALA A 127 -11.54 22.55 -27.22
C ALA A 127 -11.62 23.16 -28.63
N LYS A 128 -12.81 23.21 -29.25
CA LYS A 128 -13.08 23.87 -30.54
C LYS A 128 -12.09 23.49 -31.66
N GLY A 129 -11.62 22.25 -31.67
CA GLY A 129 -10.69 21.75 -32.70
C GLY A 129 -9.21 22.04 -32.44
N ASN A 130 -8.83 22.66 -31.31
CA ASN A 130 -7.43 22.78 -30.92
C ASN A 130 -6.95 21.50 -30.24
N THR A 131 -6.14 20.74 -30.97
CA THR A 131 -5.55 19.46 -30.55
C THR A 131 -4.76 19.56 -29.23
N TRP A 132 -3.99 20.64 -29.01
CA TRP A 132 -3.25 20.84 -27.77
C TRP A 132 -4.17 21.04 -26.57
N MET A 133 -5.27 21.76 -26.77
CA MET A 133 -6.23 22.04 -25.71
C MET A 133 -6.98 20.77 -25.27
N ILE A 134 -7.19 19.83 -26.20
CA ILE A 134 -7.77 18.50 -25.88
C ILE A 134 -6.85 17.71 -24.96
N VAL A 135 -5.54 17.66 -25.25
CA VAL A 135 -4.57 16.95 -24.41
C VAL A 135 -4.53 17.54 -23.00
N VAL A 136 -4.49 18.87 -22.88
CA VAL A 136 -4.53 19.54 -21.57
C VAL A 136 -5.81 19.18 -20.80
N TRP A 137 -6.97 19.20 -21.47
CA TRP A 137 -8.23 18.83 -20.84
C TRP A 137 -8.30 17.37 -20.41
N LEU A 138 -7.72 16.45 -21.20
CA LEU A 138 -7.63 15.03 -20.84
C LEU A 138 -6.71 14.81 -19.63
N VAL A 139 -5.58 15.52 -19.57
CA VAL A 139 -4.66 15.49 -18.43
C VAL A 139 -5.32 16.03 -17.16
N ILE A 140 -6.02 17.17 -17.25
CA ILE A 140 -6.77 17.74 -16.12
C ILE A 140 -7.88 16.80 -15.68
N LEU A 141 -8.63 16.24 -16.63
CA LEU A 141 -9.66 15.24 -16.34
C LEU A 141 -9.07 14.05 -15.60
N THR A 142 -7.92 13.56 -16.05
CA THR A 142 -7.22 12.44 -15.42
C THR A 142 -6.79 12.78 -14.00
N GLY A 143 -6.18 13.93 -13.76
CA GLY A 143 -5.78 14.35 -12.40
C GLY A 143 -6.98 14.51 -11.45
N ILE A 144 -8.04 15.18 -11.89
CA ILE A 144 -9.27 15.34 -11.08
C ILE A 144 -9.88 13.98 -10.78
N THR A 145 -9.97 13.12 -11.79
CA THR A 145 -10.51 11.78 -11.64
C THR A 145 -9.64 11.00 -10.66
N SER A 146 -8.31 10.96 -10.84
CA SER A 146 -7.37 10.27 -9.95
C SER A 146 -7.48 10.70 -8.49
N ALA A 147 -7.78 11.97 -8.19
CA ALA A 147 -7.98 12.43 -6.82
C ALA A 147 -9.10 11.70 -6.07
N PHE A 148 -10.13 11.25 -6.79
CA PHE A 148 -11.26 10.51 -6.23
C PHE A 148 -11.15 9.00 -6.48
N LEU A 149 -10.22 8.58 -7.36
CA LEU A 149 -10.10 7.21 -7.84
C LEU A 149 -8.81 6.56 -7.33
N ASN A 150 -8.72 5.24 -7.44
CA ASN A 150 -7.41 4.60 -7.43
C ASN A 150 -6.71 4.92 -8.76
N ASN A 151 -5.46 5.40 -8.70
CA ASN A 151 -4.63 5.77 -9.84
C ASN A 151 -4.63 4.71 -10.96
N VAL A 152 -4.58 3.41 -10.61
CA VAL A 152 -4.65 2.31 -11.58
C VAL A 152 -6.02 2.26 -12.26
N THR A 153 -7.10 2.44 -11.51
CA THR A 153 -8.46 2.43 -12.06
C THR A 153 -8.71 3.65 -12.96
N ALA A 154 -8.22 4.83 -12.57
CA ALA A 154 -8.35 6.05 -13.37
C ALA A 154 -7.72 5.89 -14.75
N ILE A 155 -6.49 5.37 -14.78
CA ILE A 155 -5.78 5.19 -16.05
C ILE A 155 -6.43 4.12 -16.91
N LEU A 156 -6.89 3.00 -16.34
CA LEU A 156 -7.55 1.93 -17.10
C LEU A 156 -8.85 2.39 -17.77
N LEU A 157 -9.52 3.39 -17.23
CA LEU A 157 -10.76 3.94 -17.79
C LEU A 157 -10.52 5.06 -18.79
N ILE A 158 -9.59 5.96 -18.50
CA ILE A 158 -9.33 7.12 -19.35
C ILE A 158 -8.44 6.73 -20.54
N ALA A 159 -7.42 5.87 -20.36
CA ALA A 159 -6.51 5.45 -21.42
C ALA A 159 -7.20 4.95 -22.71
N PRO A 160 -8.18 4.03 -22.68
CA PRO A 160 -8.84 3.59 -23.92
C PRO A 160 -9.61 4.72 -24.60
N LEU A 161 -10.12 5.69 -23.84
CA LEU A 161 -10.85 6.85 -24.35
C LEU A 161 -9.89 7.88 -24.97
N SER A 162 -8.78 8.17 -24.30
CA SER A 162 -7.76 9.09 -24.77
C SER A 162 -6.98 8.54 -25.96
N ILE A 163 -6.72 7.23 -26.01
CA ILE A 163 -6.16 6.56 -27.20
C ILE A 163 -7.08 6.78 -28.42
N GLN A 164 -8.40 6.55 -28.27
CA GLN A 164 -9.35 6.75 -29.37
C GLN A 164 -9.37 8.20 -29.86
N LEU A 165 -9.37 9.17 -28.95
CA LEU A 165 -9.31 10.58 -29.29
C LEU A 165 -7.98 10.97 -29.95
N ALA A 166 -6.86 10.45 -29.44
CA ALA A 166 -5.54 10.72 -29.98
C ALA A 166 -5.44 10.21 -31.43
N VAL A 167 -5.89 8.98 -31.71
CA VAL A 167 -5.92 8.43 -33.07
C VAL A 167 -6.81 9.26 -33.99
N ALA A 168 -8.01 9.66 -33.54
CA ALA A 168 -8.92 10.48 -34.34
C ALA A 168 -8.35 11.87 -34.68
N LEU A 169 -7.45 12.39 -33.84
CA LEU A 169 -6.82 13.71 -33.99
C LEU A 169 -5.44 13.66 -34.67
N GLY A 170 -4.94 12.47 -35.03
CA GLY A 170 -3.59 12.29 -35.57
C GLY A 170 -2.46 12.53 -34.56
N LEU A 171 -2.76 12.45 -33.25
CA LEU A 171 -1.77 12.51 -32.17
C LEU A 171 -1.15 11.14 -31.90
N SER A 172 0.04 11.13 -31.30
CA SER A 172 0.63 9.89 -30.78
C SER A 172 -0.11 9.45 -29.50
N PRO A 173 -0.79 8.28 -29.50
CA PRO A 173 -1.54 7.83 -28.33
C PRO A 173 -0.62 7.59 -27.13
N PHE A 174 0.60 7.13 -27.39
CA PHE A 174 1.61 6.88 -26.38
C PHE A 174 1.97 8.16 -25.58
N ALA A 175 2.14 9.30 -26.26
CA ALA A 175 2.48 10.55 -25.58
C ALA A 175 1.34 11.07 -24.70
N VAL A 176 0.09 10.93 -25.17
CA VAL A 176 -1.10 11.32 -24.40
C VAL A 176 -1.23 10.46 -23.15
N VAL A 177 -1.13 9.14 -23.29
CA VAL A 177 -1.27 8.22 -22.15
C VAL A 177 -0.13 8.40 -21.14
N ILE A 178 1.11 8.65 -21.56
CA ILE A 178 2.19 8.96 -20.60
C ILE A 178 1.88 10.24 -19.81
N ALA A 179 1.41 11.29 -20.47
CA ALA A 179 1.03 12.52 -19.78
C ALA A 179 -0.09 12.28 -18.77
N GLU A 180 -1.07 11.43 -19.11
CA GLU A 180 -2.15 11.02 -18.21
C GLU A 180 -1.64 10.18 -17.03
N VAL A 181 -0.72 9.22 -17.25
CA VAL A 181 -0.11 8.40 -16.19
C VAL A 181 0.61 9.29 -15.18
N LEU A 182 1.44 10.22 -15.68
CA LEU A 182 2.14 11.17 -14.83
C LEU A 182 1.15 12.05 -14.05
N ALA A 183 0.10 12.54 -14.70
CA ALA A 183 -0.93 13.35 -14.06
C ALA A 183 -1.72 12.59 -12.99
N SER A 184 -2.04 11.32 -13.21
CA SER A 184 -2.73 10.48 -12.22
C SER A 184 -1.88 10.19 -10.98
N ASN A 185 -0.56 10.27 -11.07
CA ASN A 185 0.32 9.94 -9.96
C ASN A 185 0.79 11.17 -9.15
N ILE A 186 0.54 12.38 -9.64
CA ILE A 186 0.92 13.64 -8.97
C ILE A 186 -0.15 14.11 -7.99
N VAL A 187 -1.42 13.76 -8.23
CA VAL A 187 -2.58 14.14 -7.43
C VAL A 187 -2.97 13.01 -6.51
#